data_AF-A0A534V5E4-F1
#
_entry.id   AF-A0A534V5E4-F1
#
_cell.length_a   1.000
_cell.length_b   1.000
_cell.length_c   1.000
_cell.angle_alpha   90.00
_cell.angle_beta   90.00
_cell.angle_gamma   90.00
#
_symmetry.space_group_name_H-M   'P 1'
#
loop_
_entity.id
_entity.type
_entity.pdbx_description
1 polymer ?
#
loop_
_entity_poly.entity_id
_entity_poly.type
_entity_poly.pdbx_seq_one_letter_code
_entity_poly.pdbx_strand_id
1 'polypeptide(L)'
;MDLPVWQALHTELGERNLTVITVALDSGGAADAGPWIREASPTHPSLIDVRHVVAELYGWVNVPTIAWIDEEGRLVRPGDPGWAGDYFRRMVEPDFDHAAMMAEYARLRAHYLDAVRDWVAHGPASRWALAPEEVRRRLAGPDRDHALAAAYFQLGTVL
;
A
#
# COMPACT_ATOMS: atom_id res chain seq x y z
N MET A 1 7.99 11.65 2.04
CA MET A 1 7.40 10.72 3.02
C MET A 1 5.92 10.57 2.72
N ASP A 2 5.41 9.34 2.71
CA ASP A 2 4.03 9.06 2.28
C ASP A 2 3.03 9.07 3.44
N LEU A 3 3.46 8.84 4.70
CA LEU A 3 2.56 8.83 5.86
C LEU A 3 1.72 10.12 6.03
N PRO A 4 2.27 11.34 5.85
CA PRO A 4 1.46 12.56 5.91
C PRO A 4 0.36 12.64 4.83
N VAL A 5 0.58 12.02 3.67
CA VAL A 5 -0.40 11.98 2.58
C VAL A 5 -1.60 11.12 2.97
N TRP A 6 -1.33 9.94 3.51
CA TRP A 6 -2.36 9.02 4.00
C TRP A 6 -3.14 9.60 5.19
N GLN A 7 -2.43 10.28 6.09
CA GLN A 7 -3.04 11.02 7.19
C GLN A 7 -4.00 12.10 6.68
N ALA A 8 -3.58 12.92 5.71
CA ALA A 8 -4.43 13.96 5.12
C ALA A 8 -5.68 13.36 4.45
N LEU A 9 -5.52 12.27 3.68
CA LEU A 9 -6.63 11.60 3.02
C LEU A 9 -7.64 11.01 4.02
N HIS A 10 -7.16 10.41 5.11
CA HIS A 10 -8.03 9.88 6.16
C HIS A 10 -8.80 11.01 6.86
N THR A 11 -8.14 12.12 7.17
CA THR A 11 -8.81 13.30 7.76
C THR A 11 -9.83 13.89 6.79
N GLU A 12 -9.50 14.00 5.50
CA GLU A 12 -10.38 14.54 4.47
C GLU A 12 -11.66 13.72 4.29
N LEU A 13 -11.54 12.38 4.25
CA LEU A 13 -12.61 11.48 3.84
C LEU A 13 -13.22 10.66 4.99
N GLY A 14 -12.76 10.86 6.23
CA GLY A 14 -13.24 10.12 7.40
C GLY A 14 -14.73 10.31 7.67
N GLU A 15 -15.26 11.53 7.49
CA GLU A 15 -16.71 11.80 7.60
C GLU A 15 -17.54 11.11 6.51
N ARG A 16 -16.87 10.65 5.44
CA ARG A 16 -17.45 9.89 4.33
C ARG A 16 -17.21 8.39 4.46
N ASN A 17 -16.93 7.92 5.67
CA ASN A 17 -16.72 6.51 6.01
C ASN A 17 -15.42 5.89 5.45
N LEU A 18 -14.45 6.70 4.97
CA LEU A 18 -13.13 6.17 4.62
C LEU A 18 -12.27 5.99 5.87
N THR A 19 -11.80 4.76 6.09
CA THR A 19 -10.74 4.48 7.07
C THR A 19 -9.47 4.05 6.34
N VAL A 20 -8.39 4.79 6.54
CA VAL A 20 -7.06 4.35 6.13
C VAL A 20 -6.51 3.45 7.24
N ILE A 21 -5.89 2.32 6.89
CA ILE A 21 -5.17 1.48 7.85
C ILE A 21 -3.75 1.34 7.33
N THR A 22 -2.78 1.76 8.13
CA THR A 22 -1.36 1.52 7.83
C THR A 22 -0.87 0.29 8.58
N VAL A 23 -0.05 -0.53 7.92
CA VAL A 23 0.53 -1.73 8.51
C VAL A 23 2.03 -1.74 8.19
N ALA A 24 2.84 -1.68 9.23
CA ALA A 24 4.28 -1.86 9.14
C ALA A 24 4.61 -3.37 9.13
N LEU A 25 5.28 -3.85 8.09
CA LEU A 25 5.71 -5.24 7.96
C LEU A 25 7.14 -5.38 8.53
N ASP A 26 7.26 -5.31 9.86
CA ASP A 26 8.55 -5.23 10.55
C ASP A 26 8.68 -6.34 11.61
N SER A 27 9.59 -7.29 11.38
CA SER A 27 9.83 -8.43 12.28
C SER A 27 10.33 -8.01 13.68
N GLY A 28 11.08 -6.91 13.79
CA GLY A 28 11.52 -6.37 15.09
C GLY A 28 10.42 -5.60 15.84
N GLY A 29 9.22 -5.50 15.27
CA GLY A 29 8.05 -4.98 15.94
C GLY A 29 8.16 -3.52 16.37
N ALA A 30 7.66 -3.23 17.57
CA ALA A 30 7.62 -1.85 18.08
C ALA A 30 9.01 -1.22 18.32
N ALA A 31 10.07 -2.02 18.43
CA ALA A 31 11.42 -1.49 18.54
C ALA A 31 11.84 -0.79 17.24
N ASP A 32 11.48 -1.37 16.10
CA ASP A 32 11.89 -0.89 14.77
C ASP A 32 10.87 0.10 14.19
N ALA A 33 9.59 -0.27 14.18
CA ALA A 33 8.52 0.55 13.58
C ALA A 33 7.97 1.62 14.52
N GLY A 34 8.02 1.37 15.84
CA GLY A 34 7.38 2.22 16.85
C GLY A 34 7.87 3.68 16.89
N PRO A 35 9.18 3.98 16.75
CA PRO A 35 9.65 5.36 16.66
C PRO A 35 9.00 6.15 15.52
N TRP A 36 8.91 5.55 14.34
CA TRP A 36 8.33 6.17 13.14
C TRP A 36 6.82 6.37 13.27
N ILE A 37 6.10 5.38 13.83
CA ILE A 37 4.65 5.51 14.09
C ILE A 37 4.39 6.63 15.09
N ARG A 38 5.19 6.72 16.17
CA ARG A 38 5.06 7.80 17.17
C ARG A 38 5.35 9.17 16.58
N GLU A 39 6.40 9.29 15.77
CA GLU A 39 6.74 10.54 15.08
C GLU A 39 5.65 10.97 14.10
N ALA A 40 5.07 10.03 13.36
CA ALA A 40 4.00 10.29 12.41
C ALA A 40 2.68 10.72 13.09
N SER A 41 2.48 10.37 14.36
CA SER A 41 1.29 10.69 15.16
C SER A 41 -0.04 10.46 14.39
N PRO A 42 -0.28 9.24 13.87
CA PRO A 42 -1.41 8.99 13.00
C PRO A 42 -2.73 9.13 13.76
N THR A 43 -3.73 9.73 13.11
CA THR A 43 -5.13 9.73 13.59
C THR A 43 -5.93 8.56 13.04
N HIS A 44 -5.29 7.71 12.23
CA HIS A 44 -5.86 6.49 11.66
C HIS A 44 -5.25 5.25 12.35
N PRO A 45 -5.90 4.08 12.29
CA PRO A 45 -5.30 2.84 12.78
C PRO A 45 -3.93 2.57 12.13
N SER A 46 -2.91 2.40 12.96
CA SER A 46 -1.54 2.10 12.52
C SER A 46 -1.04 0.87 13.28
N LEU A 47 -0.79 -0.20 12.52
CA LEU A 47 -0.52 -1.54 13.02
C LEU A 47 0.91 -1.98 12.69
N ILE A 48 1.42 -2.96 13.42
CA ILE A 48 2.69 -3.63 13.12
C ILE A 48 2.42 -5.12 12.99
N ASP A 49 2.76 -5.69 11.83
CA ASP A 49 2.66 -7.10 11.54
C ASP A 49 4.03 -7.76 11.65
N VAL A 50 4.34 -8.20 12.86
CA VAL A 50 5.63 -8.84 13.19
C VAL A 50 5.80 -10.23 12.55
N ARG A 51 4.72 -10.82 12.03
CA ARG A 51 4.73 -12.17 11.43
C ARG A 51 4.50 -12.16 9.92
N HIS A 52 4.29 -10.99 9.31
CA HIS A 52 4.04 -10.84 7.88
C HIS A 52 2.78 -11.61 7.40
N VAL A 53 1.78 -11.77 8.28
CA VAL A 53 0.50 -12.42 7.98
C VAL A 53 -0.28 -11.66 6.91
N VAL A 54 -0.24 -10.33 6.91
CA VAL A 54 -0.88 -9.49 5.90
C VAL A 54 -0.26 -9.76 4.52
N ALA A 55 1.07 -9.81 4.45
CA ALA A 55 1.77 -10.11 3.21
C ALA A 55 1.44 -11.52 2.70
N GLU A 56 1.40 -12.51 3.59
CA GLU A 56 1.02 -13.89 3.26
C GLU A 56 -0.42 -13.97 2.71
N LEU A 57 -1.40 -13.40 3.42
CA LEU A 57 -2.81 -13.50 3.07
C LEU A 57 -3.17 -12.77 1.77
N TYR A 58 -2.51 -11.64 1.50
CA TYR A 58 -2.77 -10.82 0.31
C TYR A 58 -1.78 -11.06 -0.83
N GLY A 59 -0.79 -11.95 -0.64
CA GLY A 59 0.25 -12.24 -1.63
C GLY A 59 1.15 -11.03 -1.94
N TRP A 60 1.40 -10.17 -0.95
CA TRP A 60 2.25 -8.99 -1.13
C TRP A 60 3.73 -9.36 -1.01
N VAL A 61 4.54 -8.85 -1.94
CA VAL A 61 5.97 -9.16 -2.04
C VAL A 61 6.87 -7.92 -1.96
N ASN A 62 6.26 -6.74 -1.90
CA ASN A 62 6.95 -5.46 -1.85
C ASN A 62 6.17 -4.44 -1.02
N VAL A 63 6.88 -3.42 -0.53
CA VAL A 63 6.31 -2.23 0.11
C VAL A 63 6.80 -0.97 -0.61
N PRO A 64 5.99 0.10 -0.69
CA PRO A 64 4.59 0.17 -0.26
C PRO A 64 3.68 -0.64 -1.20
N THR A 65 2.63 -1.23 -0.64
CA THR A 65 1.52 -1.86 -1.38
C THR A 65 0.20 -1.44 -0.74
N ILE A 66 -0.77 -1.07 -1.56
CA ILE A 66 -2.08 -0.56 -1.14
C ILE A 66 -3.18 -1.41 -1.78
N ALA A 67 -4.21 -1.73 -1.01
CA ALA A 67 -5.42 -2.39 -1.48
C ALA A 67 -6.65 -1.60 -1.02
N TRP A 68 -7.76 -1.72 -1.75
CA TRP A 68 -9.03 -1.09 -1.39
C TRP A 68 -10.04 -2.17 -1.03
N ILE A 69 -10.67 -2.00 0.12
CA ILE A 69 -11.62 -2.95 0.71
C ILE A 69 -12.94 -2.21 0.94
N ASP A 70 -14.02 -2.71 0.35
CA ASP A 70 -15.36 -2.15 0.55
C ASP A 70 -15.94 -2.44 1.93
N GLU A 71 -17.10 -1.87 2.23
CA GLU A 71 -17.80 -1.99 3.50
C GLU A 71 -18.25 -3.42 3.82
N GLU A 72 -18.35 -4.29 2.82
CA GLU A 72 -18.62 -5.72 2.98
C GLU A 72 -17.35 -6.57 3.17
N GLY A 73 -16.18 -5.92 3.25
CA GLY A 73 -14.89 -6.58 3.46
C GLY A 73 -14.32 -7.22 2.20
N ARG A 74 -14.71 -6.78 1.01
CA ARG A 74 -14.25 -7.34 -0.28
C ARG A 74 -13.21 -6.44 -0.91
N LEU A 75 -12.19 -7.06 -1.50
CA LEU A 75 -11.23 -6.37 -2.34
C LEU A 75 -11.91 -5.82 -3.59
N VAL A 76 -11.88 -4.50 -3.77
CA VAL A 76 -12.30 -3.81 -5.01
C VAL A 76 -11.11 -3.31 -5.81
N ARG A 77 -9.93 -3.21 -5.18
CA ARG A 77 -8.64 -3.15 -5.86
C ARG A 77 -7.62 -4.02 -5.10
N PRO A 78 -6.96 -4.97 -5.78
CA PRO A 78 -5.91 -5.77 -5.17
C PRO A 78 -4.66 -4.93 -4.89
N GLY A 79 -3.68 -5.53 -4.21
CA GLY A 79 -2.41 -4.86 -3.89
C GLY A 79 -1.75 -4.26 -5.13
N ASP A 80 -1.54 -2.95 -5.11
CA ASP A 80 -0.74 -2.22 -6.09
C ASP A 80 0.16 -1.19 -5.39
N PRO A 81 1.31 -0.79 -5.97
CA PRO A 81 2.25 0.13 -5.31
C PRO A 81 1.74 1.58 -5.22
N GLY A 82 0.48 1.83 -5.57
CA GLY A 82 -0.10 3.16 -5.68
C GLY A 82 0.64 4.00 -6.69
N TRP A 83 1.10 5.16 -6.24
CA TRP A 83 1.93 6.06 -7.03
C TRP A 83 3.44 5.79 -6.89
N ALA A 84 3.88 4.83 -6.05
CA ALA A 84 5.29 4.56 -5.81
C ALA A 84 5.95 3.68 -6.89
N GLY A 85 5.15 2.87 -7.59
CA GLY A 85 5.46 2.06 -8.79
C GLY A 85 6.93 1.68 -9.04
N ASP A 86 7.36 1.80 -10.31
CA ASP A 86 8.73 1.52 -10.78
C ASP A 86 9.69 2.73 -10.61
N TYR A 87 9.29 3.71 -9.79
CA TYR A 87 9.85 5.07 -9.77
C TYR A 87 11.28 5.09 -9.23
N PHE A 88 11.56 4.22 -8.27
CA PHE A 88 12.89 4.11 -7.67
C PHE A 88 13.91 3.45 -8.59
N ARG A 89 13.46 2.70 -9.61
CA ARG A 89 14.36 1.96 -10.51
C ARG A 89 15.21 2.89 -11.40
N ARG A 90 14.70 4.07 -11.75
CA ARG A 90 15.40 5.01 -12.65
C ARG A 90 16.44 5.88 -11.93
N MET A 91 16.41 5.92 -10.60
CA MET A 91 17.34 6.75 -9.81
C MET A 91 18.80 6.34 -9.94
N VAL A 92 19.08 5.15 -10.48
CA VAL A 92 20.44 4.65 -10.71
C VAL A 92 20.97 4.97 -12.11
N GLU A 93 20.16 5.60 -12.97
CA GLU A 93 20.54 5.94 -14.34
C GLU A 93 21.45 7.20 -14.36
N PRO A 94 22.51 7.24 -15.19
CA PRO A 94 23.49 8.34 -15.17
C PRO A 94 22.92 9.71 -15.52
N ASP A 95 21.85 9.75 -16.31
CA ASP A 95 21.16 10.95 -16.80
C ASP A 95 19.85 11.24 -16.04
N PHE A 96 19.74 10.72 -14.82
CA PHE A 96 18.54 10.84 -14.00
C PHE A 96 18.18 12.30 -13.66
N ASP A 97 17.07 12.78 -14.23
CA ASP A 97 16.49 14.09 -13.90
C ASP A 97 15.59 14.00 -12.65
N HIS A 98 16.16 14.36 -11.51
CA HIS A 98 15.45 14.41 -10.23
C HIS A 98 14.23 15.34 -10.26
N ALA A 99 14.28 16.48 -10.95
CA ALA A 99 13.21 17.46 -10.92
C ALA A 99 12.01 16.98 -11.74
N ALA A 100 12.26 16.47 -12.95
CA ALA A 100 11.23 15.84 -13.77
C ALA A 100 10.60 14.64 -13.07
N MET A 101 11.41 13.81 -12.40
CA MET A 101 10.90 12.68 -11.61
C MET A 101 9.97 13.14 -10.48
N MET A 102 10.37 14.14 -9.70
CA MET A 102 9.54 14.63 -8.58
C MET A 102 8.22 15.24 -9.05
N ALA A 103 8.22 15.91 -10.21
CA ALA A 103 7.00 16.42 -10.82
C ALA A 103 6.05 15.28 -11.24
N GLU A 104 6.58 14.24 -11.88
CA GLU A 104 5.79 13.09 -12.31
C GLU A 104 5.25 12.29 -11.11
N TYR A 105 6.07 12.08 -10.07
CA TYR A 105 5.66 11.45 -8.82
C TYR A 105 4.49 12.22 -8.16
N ALA A 106 4.56 13.54 -8.12
CA ALA A 106 3.47 14.37 -7.59
C ALA A 106 2.19 14.24 -8.43
N ARG A 107 2.31 14.18 -9.77
CA ARG A 107 1.18 14.01 -10.69
C ARG A 107 0.47 12.67 -10.47
N LEU A 108 1.22 11.58 -10.34
CA LEU A 108 0.65 10.25 -10.16
C LEU A 108 0.07 10.04 -8.77
N ARG A 109 0.70 10.65 -7.75
CA ARG A 109 0.10 10.74 -6.42
C ARG A 109 -1.25 11.45 -6.48
N ALA A 110 -1.33 12.63 -7.09
CA ALA A 110 -2.59 13.37 -7.21
C ALA A 110 -3.66 12.52 -7.93
N HIS A 111 -3.29 11.89 -9.05
CA HIS A 111 -4.19 11.02 -9.80
C HIS A 111 -4.71 9.83 -8.99
N TYR A 112 -3.85 9.18 -8.19
CA TYR A 112 -4.26 8.08 -7.34
C TYR A 112 -5.21 8.54 -6.22
N LEU A 113 -4.93 9.68 -5.58
CA LEU A 113 -5.81 10.23 -4.54
C LEU A 113 -7.17 10.62 -5.11
N ASP A 114 -7.22 11.17 -6.32
CA ASP A 114 -8.49 11.46 -7.01
C ASP A 114 -9.28 10.19 -7.32
N ALA A 115 -8.60 9.08 -7.62
CA ALA A 115 -9.25 7.78 -7.79
C ALA A 115 -9.88 7.28 -6.47
N VAL A 116 -9.20 7.45 -5.33
CA VAL A 116 -9.77 7.12 -4.01
C VAL A 116 -10.98 8.01 -3.70
N ARG A 117 -10.88 9.33 -3.96
CA ARG A 117 -11.99 10.27 -3.76
C ARG A 117 -13.21 9.90 -4.60
N ASP A 118 -13.00 9.55 -5.87
CA ASP A 118 -14.07 9.08 -6.75
C ASP A 118 -14.70 7.78 -6.24
N TRP A 119 -13.89 6.85 -5.74
CA TRP A 119 -14.40 5.62 -5.14
C TRP A 119 -15.23 5.88 -3.88
N VAL A 120 -14.75 6.71 -2.96
CA VAL A 120 -15.53 7.10 -1.76
C VAL A 120 -16.82 7.83 -2.13
N ALA A 121 -16.84 8.58 -3.23
CA ALA A 121 -18.03 9.30 -3.67
C ALA A 121 -19.09 8.40 -4.33
N HIS A 122 -18.67 7.36 -5.07
CA HIS A 122 -19.54 6.56 -5.92
C HIS A 122 -19.65 5.08 -5.51
N GLY A 123 -18.86 4.63 -4.55
CA GLY A 123 -18.79 3.25 -4.09
C GLY A 123 -18.56 2.27 -5.27
N PRO A 124 -19.34 1.18 -5.37
CA PRO A 124 -19.22 0.20 -6.47
C PRO A 124 -19.44 0.78 -7.88
N ALA A 125 -20.06 1.96 -8.01
CA ALA A 125 -20.26 2.61 -9.31
C ALA A 125 -19.03 3.40 -9.78
N SER A 126 -18.00 3.53 -8.94
CA SER A 126 -16.75 4.17 -9.32
C SER A 126 -16.07 3.42 -10.46
N ARG A 127 -15.61 4.17 -11.46
CA ARG A 127 -14.79 3.64 -12.56
C ARG A 127 -13.44 3.05 -12.11
N TRP A 128 -13.04 3.31 -10.86
CA TRP A 128 -11.78 2.84 -10.29
C TRP A 128 -11.93 1.57 -9.46
N ALA A 129 -13.16 1.24 -9.03
CA ALA A 129 -13.49 -0.03 -8.41
C ALA A 129 -13.53 -1.13 -9.49
N LEU A 130 -12.83 -2.24 -9.24
CA LEU A 130 -12.76 -3.35 -10.19
C LEU A 130 -13.89 -4.35 -9.93
N ALA A 131 -14.39 -4.96 -11.01
CA ALA A 131 -15.31 -6.08 -10.89
C ALA A 131 -14.63 -7.26 -10.17
N PRO A 132 -15.36 -8.09 -9.42
CA PRO A 132 -14.78 -9.22 -8.67
C PRO A 132 -13.93 -10.17 -9.53
N GLU A 133 -14.33 -10.40 -10.78
CA GLU A 133 -13.61 -11.26 -11.73
C GLU A 133 -12.25 -10.67 -12.09
N GLU A 134 -12.17 -9.34 -12.22
CA GLU A 134 -10.92 -8.62 -12.48
C GLU A 134 -9.98 -8.67 -11.28
N VAL A 135 -10.53 -8.50 -10.07
CA VAL A 135 -9.77 -8.63 -8.82
C VAL A 135 -9.17 -10.02 -8.70
N ARG A 136 -9.97 -11.07 -8.90
CA ARG A 136 -9.49 -12.47 -8.86
C ARG A 136 -8.41 -12.74 -9.91
N ARG A 137 -8.57 -12.21 -11.13
CA ARG A 137 -7.58 -12.37 -12.19
C ARG A 137 -6.22 -11.76 -11.82
N ARG A 138 -6.22 -10.63 -11.13
CA ARG A 138 -4.99 -9.94 -10.71
C ARG A 138 -4.34 -10.58 -9.48
N LEU A 139 -5.12 -11.22 -8.62
CA LEU A 139 -4.63 -11.98 -7.46
C LEU A 139 -4.14 -13.39 -7.84
N ALA A 140 -3.38 -13.56 -8.93
CA ALA A 140 -3.02 -14.85 -9.52
C ALA A 140 -2.23 -15.83 -8.60
N GLY A 141 -2.05 -15.47 -7.33
CA GLY A 141 -1.44 -16.30 -6.28
C GLY A 141 0.08 -16.28 -6.34
N PRO A 142 0.75 -16.66 -5.24
CA PRO A 142 2.19 -16.82 -5.23
C PRO A 142 2.62 -17.96 -6.16
N ASP A 143 3.76 -17.80 -6.83
CA ASP A 143 4.41 -18.86 -7.58
C ASP A 143 5.49 -19.53 -6.71
N ARG A 144 6.26 -20.44 -7.32
CA ARG A 144 7.34 -21.15 -6.60
C ARG A 144 8.40 -20.21 -6.05
N ASP A 145 8.74 -19.16 -6.78
CA ASP A 145 9.82 -18.25 -6.39
C ASP A 145 9.35 -17.35 -5.25
N HIS A 146 8.09 -16.90 -5.29
CA HIS A 146 7.44 -16.23 -4.15
C HIS A 146 7.45 -17.12 -2.89
N ALA A 147 7.10 -18.40 -3.01
CA ALA A 147 7.10 -19.32 -1.88
C ALA A 147 8.52 -19.56 -1.32
N LEU A 148 9.53 -19.67 -2.20
CA LEU A 148 10.92 -19.83 -1.78
C LEU A 148 11.46 -18.58 -1.09
N ALA A 149 11.14 -17.39 -1.61
CA ALA A 149 11.50 -16.11 -1.00
C ALA A 149 10.89 -15.98 0.41
N ALA A 150 9.61 -16.32 0.57
CA ALA A 150 8.96 -16.34 1.88
C ALA A 150 9.65 -17.30 2.86
N ALA A 151 10.02 -18.51 2.41
CA ALA A 151 10.73 -19.47 3.24
C ALA A 151 12.11 -18.97 3.69
N TYR A 152 12.89 -18.35 2.80
CA TYR A 152 14.18 -17.76 3.16
C TYR A 152 14.04 -16.58 4.12
N PHE A 153 13.03 -15.73 3.91
CA PHE A 153 12.75 -14.63 4.82
C PHE A 153 12.44 -15.14 6.22
N GLN A 154 11.54 -16.13 6.36
CA GLN A 154 11.18 -16.72 7.65
C GLN A 154 12.35 -17.43 8.33
N LEU A 155 13.26 -18.06 7.56
CA LEU A 155 14.49 -18.59 8.14
C LEU A 155 15.37 -17.48 8.72
N GLY A 156 15.45 -16.33 8.04
CA GLY A 156 16.22 -15.18 8.51
C GLY A 156 15.66 -14.49 9.76
N THR A 157 14.39 -14.71 10.12
CA THR A 157 13.81 -14.12 11.34
C THR A 157 14.06 -14.94 12.60
N VAL A 158 14.57 -16.16 12.48
CA VAL A 158 14.83 -17.09 13.60
C VAL A 158 16.32 -17.40 13.83
N LEU A 159 17.20 -16.90 12.95
CA LEU A 159 18.66 -17.02 13.04
C LEU A 159 19.28 -15.77 13.67
#